data_AF-A0A7K7YI21-F1
#
_entry.id   AF-A0A7K7YI21-F1
#
_cell.length_a   1.000
_cell.length_b   1.000
_cell.length_c   1.000
_cell.angle_alpha   90.00
_cell.angle_beta   90.00
_cell.angle_gamma   90.00
#
_symmetry.space_group_name_H-M   'P 1'
#
loop_
_entity.id
_entity.type
_entity.pdbx_description
1 polymer ?
#
loop_
_entity_poly.entity_id
_entity_poly.type
_entity_poly.pdbx_seq_one_letter_code
_entity_poly.pdbx_strand_id
1 'polypeptide(L)' 'YGGTCGRWHAAEDGDLWAESSLLGLRVTYLARMDGHIYDVTEWAGCQRVAISPDSHRVPYHLSFGGRTAAPAGRQR' A
#
# COMPACT_ATOMS: atom_id res chain seq x y z
N TYR A 1 9.55 5.69 13.38
CA TYR A 1 8.56 5.78 14.45
C TYR A 1 7.21 5.49 13.80
N GLY A 2 7.04 4.26 13.30
CA GLY A 2 5.73 3.73 12.90
C GLY A 2 5.19 2.92 14.07
N GLY A 3 3.90 3.08 14.38
CA GLY A 3 3.28 2.80 15.68
C GLY A 3 3.55 1.43 16.33
N THR A 4 3.21 1.31 17.61
CA THR A 4 3.24 0.11 18.48
C THR A 4 4.57 -0.64 18.70
N CYS A 5 5.52 -0.70 17.76
CA CYS A 5 6.73 -1.51 17.90
C CYS A 5 8.00 -0.74 18.28
N GLY A 6 7.94 0.59 18.23
CA GLY A 6 9.04 1.47 18.64
C GLY A 6 10.32 1.29 17.82
N ARG A 7 10.26 0.60 16.68
CA ARG A 7 11.39 0.29 15.80
C ARG A 7 11.05 0.62 14.36
N TRP A 8 12.08 0.90 13.57
CA TRP A 8 11.97 1.04 12.13
C TRP A 8 12.17 -0.33 11.50
N HIS A 9 11.13 -0.83 10.84
CA HIS A 9 11.25 -1.99 9.97
C HIS A 9 11.57 -1.50 8.57
N ALA A 10 12.53 -2.15 7.89
CA ALA A 10 12.73 -1.91 6.48
C ALA A 10 11.52 -2.44 5.72
N ALA A 11 10.95 -1.66 4.80
CA ALA A 11 9.94 -2.15 3.87
C ALA A 11 10.54 -3.30 3.05
N GLU A 12 9.81 -4.38 2.82
CA GLU A 12 10.15 -5.51 1.96
C GLU A 12 9.66 -5.28 0.52
N ASP A 13 10.23 -5.97 -0.47
CA ASP A 13 9.74 -5.85 -1.85
C ASP A 13 8.29 -6.38 -1.93
N GLY A 14 7.39 -5.57 -2.47
CA GLY A 14 5.94 -5.81 -2.47
C GLY A 14 5.19 -5.09 -1.35
N ASP A 15 5.88 -4.42 -0.42
CA ASP A 15 5.23 -3.63 0.62
C ASP A 15 4.58 -2.37 0.03
N LEU A 16 3.35 -2.13 0.47
CA LEU A 16 2.58 -0.93 0.18
C LEU A 16 2.15 -0.30 1.50
N TRP A 17 2.50 0.98 1.68
CA TRP A 17 2.14 1.74 2.86
C TRP A 17 1.66 3.15 2.50
N ALA A 18 1.12 3.85 3.48
CA ALA A 18 0.72 5.23 3.36
C ALA A 18 1.40 6.04 4.46
N GLU A 19 1.95 7.20 4.09
CA GLU A 19 2.54 8.16 5.01
C GLU A 19 1.70 9.42 5.04
N SER A 20 1.44 9.96 6.23
CA SER A 20 0.86 11.28 6.34
C SER A 20 1.94 12.36 6.37
N SER A 21 1.65 13.49 5.74
CA SER A 21 2.49 14.68 5.64
C SER A 21 1.64 15.92 5.89
N LEU A 22 2.28 17.07 6.07
CA LEU A 22 1.60 18.34 6.33
C LEU A 22 0.61 18.24 7.51
N LEU A 23 1.05 17.67 8.63
CA LEU A 23 0.22 17.45 9.83
C LEU A 23 -1.05 16.60 9.57
N GLY A 24 -1.00 15.67 8.61
CA GLY A 24 -2.12 14.80 8.27
C GLY A 24 -2.96 15.27 7.08
N LEU A 25 -2.66 16.44 6.50
CA LEU A 25 -3.43 16.99 5.38
C LEU A 25 -3.13 16.30 4.04
N ARG A 26 -1.94 15.71 3.89
CA ARG A 26 -1.55 14.99 2.69
C ARG A 26 -1.22 13.56 3.04
N VAL A 27 -1.86 12.61 2.36
CA VAL A 27 -1.51 11.20 2.43
C VAL A 27 -0.80 10.82 1.14
N THR A 28 0.41 10.30 1.25
CA THR A 28 1.19 9.78 0.13
C THR A 28 1.23 8.26 0.23
N TYR A 29 0.91 7.57 -0.86
CA TYR A 29 0.98 6.12 -0.94
C TYR A 29 2.30 5.71 -1.58
N LEU A 30 3.03 4.82 -0.92
CA LEU A 30 4.37 4.39 -1.30
C LEU A 30 4.43 2.88 -1.43
N ALA A 31 5.08 2.40 -2.48
CA ALA A 31 5.31 0.98 -2.69
C ALA A 31 6.79 0.69 -2.91
N ARG A 32 7.29 -0.41 -2.32
CA ARG A 32 8.64 -0.93 -2.58
C ARG A 32 8.55 -2.01 -3.65
N MET A 33 9.22 -1.82 -4.77
CA MET A 33 9.29 -2.78 -5.88
C MET A 33 10.70 -2.80 -6.44
N ASP A 34 11.23 -3.98 -6.75
CA ASP A 34 12.57 -4.14 -7.33
C ASP A 34 13.68 -3.37 -6.56
N GLY A 35 13.59 -3.34 -5.23
CA GLY A 35 14.54 -2.63 -4.38
C GLY A 35 14.40 -1.11 -4.35
N HIS A 36 13.44 -0.52 -5.09
CA HIS A 36 13.19 0.91 -5.17
C HIS A 36 11.86 1.28 -4.54
N ILE A 37 11.74 2.52 -4.07
CA ILE A 37 10.49 3.06 -3.50
C ILE A 37 9.85 4.00 -4.53
N TYR A 38 8.56 3.80 -4.79
CA TYR A 38 7.78 4.58 -5.74
C TYR A 38 6.61 5.28 -5.06
N ASP A 39 6.33 6.52 -5.47
CA ASP A 39 5.06 7.19 -5.16
C ASP A 39 3.98 6.66 -6.09
N VAL A 40 2.98 6.00 -5.50
CA VAL A 40 1.86 5.37 -6.18
C VAL A 40 0.53 6.03 -5.81
N THR A 41 0.56 7.27 -5.30
CA THR A 41 -0.64 8.00 -4.84
C THR A 41 -1.72 8.10 -5.93
N GLU A 42 -1.33 8.39 -7.17
CA GLU A 42 -2.27 8.48 -8.30
C GLU A 42 -2.88 7.12 -8.65
N TRP A 43 -2.05 6.08 -8.71
CA TRP A 43 -2.50 4.70 -8.95
C TRP A 43 -3.43 4.20 -7.84
N ALA A 44 -3.07 4.46 -6.58
CA ALA A 44 -3.87 4.11 -5.40
C ALA A 44 -5.23 4.80 -5.44
N GLY A 45 -5.28 6.07 -5.86
CA GLY A 45 -6.53 6.80 -6.10
C GLY A 45 -7.38 6.15 -7.20
N CYS A 46 -6.77 5.74 -8.31
CA CYS A 46 -7.47 5.08 -9.42
C CYS A 46 -8.04 3.71 -9.01
N GLN A 47 -7.31 2.95 -8.20
CA GLN A 47 -7.71 1.64 -7.69
C GLN A 47 -8.57 1.71 -6.41
N ARG A 48 -8.80 2.93 -5.87
CA ARG A 48 -9.50 3.17 -4.59
C ARG A 48 -8.89 2.39 -3.42
N VAL A 49 -7.57 2.29 -3.41
CA VAL A 49 -6.83 1.68 -2.31
C VAL A 49 -6.93 2.60 -1.09
N ALA A 50 -7.44 2.06 0.03
CA ALA A 50 -7.55 2.77 1.29
C ALA A 50 -6.66 2.09 2.33
N ILE A 51 -5.51 2.69 2.61
CA ILE A 51 -4.58 2.27 3.66
C ILE A 51 -4.51 3.39 4.67
N SER A 52 -4.72 3.05 5.94
CA SER A 52 -4.57 4.01 7.03
C SER A 52 -3.12 4.51 7.06
N PRO A 53 -2.87 5.82 6.96
CA PRO A 53 -1.53 6.35 7.02
C PRO A 53 -0.87 6.04 8.36
N ASP A 54 0.45 5.89 8.34
CA ASP A 54 1.29 5.64 9.52
C ASP A 54 0.92 4.36 10.30
N SER A 55 0.20 3.45 9.65
CA SER A 55 -0.14 2.14 10.20
C SER A 55 1.10 1.26 10.30
N HIS A 56 1.34 0.69 11.49
CA HIS A 56 2.41 -0.28 11.72
C HIS A 56 2.10 -1.67 11.17
N ARG A 57 0.82 -1.99 11.00
CA ARG A 57 0.42 -3.26 10.40
C ARG A 57 0.31 -3.04 8.89
N VAL A 58 1.15 -3.73 8.13
CA VAL A 58 0.94 -3.98 6.69
C VAL A 58 -0.31 -4.85 6.59
N PRO A 59 -1.49 -4.29 6.21
CA PRO A 59 -2.73 -5.06 6.20
C PRO A 59 -2.82 -5.96 4.96
N TYR A 60 -1.94 -5.76 3.97
CA TYR A 60 -2.01 -6.38 2.66
C TYR A 60 -0.61 -6.78 2.18
N HIS A 61 -0.38 -8.08 1.99
CA HIS A 61 0.70 -8.55 1.12
C HIS A 61 0.19 -8.54 -0.32
N LEU A 62 0.72 -7.67 -1.18
CA LEU A 62 0.40 -7.72 -2.60
C LEU A 62 1.04 -8.98 -3.21
N SER A 63 0.20 -9.96 -3.54
CA SER A 63 0.60 -11.03 -4.45
C SER A 63 0.57 -10.46 -5.87
N PHE A 64 1.70 -10.43 -6.56
CA PHE A 64 1.77 -10.16 -8.00
C PHE A 64 1.19 -11.37 -8.77
N GLY A 65 -0.13 -11.56 -8.66
CA GLY A 65 -0.85 -12.56 -9.42
C GLY A 65 -0.92 -12.14 -10.89
N GLY A 66 -0.28 -12.91 -11.77
CA GLY A 66 -0.47 -12.78 -13.20
C GLY A 66 -1.97 -12.77 -13.52
N ARG A 67 -2.42 -11.73 -14.21
CA ARG A 67 -3.83 -11.54 -14.59
C ARG A 67 -4.33 -12.77 -15.36
N THR A 68 -4.93 -13.73 -14.68
CA THR A 68 -5.96 -14.56 -15.30
C THR A 68 -7.27 -13.85 -15.01
N ALA A 69 -7.82 -13.26 -16.06
CA ALA A 69 -9.13 -12.62 -16.04
C ALA A 69 -10.16 -13.65 -15.55
N ALA A 70 -10.65 -13.47 -14.32
CA ALA A 70 -11.82 -14.21 -13.88
C ALA A 70 -13.04 -13.65 -14.66
N PRO A 71 -13.81 -14.49 -15.38
CA PRO A 71 -14.98 -14.02 -16.09
C PRO A 71 -16.03 -13.58 -15.06
N ALA A 72 -16.72 -12.48 -15.36
CA ALA A 72 -17.83 -11.96 -14.59
C ALA A 72 -18.98 -13.00 -14.57
N GLY A 73 -19.01 -13.83 -13.53
CA GLY A 73 -20.06 -14.82 -13.28
C GLY A 73 -21.15 -14.24 -12.39
N ARG A 74 -22.28 -13.93 -12.99
CA ARG A 74 -23.55 -13.54 -12.35
C ARG A 74 -24.22 -14.74 -11.66
N GLN A 75 -24.69 -14.58 -10.42
CA GLN A 75 -25.69 -15.45 -9.76
C GLN A 75 -26.09 -14.82 -8.41
N ARG A 76 -27.34 -14.80 -7.94
CA ARG A 76 -28.68 -15.02 -8.50
C ARG A 76 -29.66 -14.30 -7.54
#